data_AF-A0A9D7N5J9-F1
#
_entry.id   AF-A0A9D7N5J9-F1
#
_cell.length_a   1.000
_cell.length_b   1.000
_cell.length_c   1.000
_cell.angle_alpha   90.00
_cell.angle_beta   90.00
_cell.angle_gamma   90.00
#
_symmetry.space_group_name_H-M   'P 1'
#
loop_
_entity.id
_entity.type
_entity.pdbx_description
1 polymer ?
#
loop_
_entity_poly.entity_id
_entity_poly.type
_entity_poly.pdbx_seq_one_letter_code
_entity_poly.pdbx_strand_id
1 'polypeptide(L)'
;MPFSRLLISYSFRGLQLALPVIAGHFLARELGFSGALLAALALAIALPALGALTLSSVRSEALTWKNYVGGYLLPWGYALGRGKLVGIALVCGCCWLFLFAIGIAAEHLAAPTAPTAPAPVESSAAPAFARWLLVGGWLVDGIALLYLVGTLRKNFTLSSSSGRSLLKLMAFVTGLIVGSTVLASLGYVGTAALVAAGPALALGAFYAVWIGLLLTVGRNTRWN
;
A
#
# COMPACT_ATOMS: atom_id res chain seq x y z
N MET A 1 -1.27 24.94 14.40
CA MET A 1 0.03 24.31 14.06
C MET A 1 0.57 24.97 12.79
N PRO A 2 1.85 25.37 12.74
CA PRO A 2 2.42 26.05 11.58
C PRO A 2 2.48 25.13 10.36
N PHE A 3 2.15 25.66 9.18
CA PHE A 3 2.09 24.95 7.89
C PHE A 3 3.34 24.13 7.56
N SER A 4 4.52 24.62 7.97
CA SER A 4 5.81 23.93 7.79
C SER A 4 5.89 22.57 8.49
N ARG A 5 5.26 22.40 9.66
CA ARG A 5 5.28 21.11 10.39
C ARG A 5 4.41 20.05 9.72
N LEU A 6 3.32 20.45 9.06
CA LEU A 6 2.48 19.54 8.28
C LEU A 6 3.25 19.00 7.08
N LEU A 7 3.90 19.89 6.32
CA LEU A 7 4.67 19.54 5.13
C LEU A 7 5.80 18.54 5.45
N ILE A 8 6.57 18.79 6.52
CA ILE A 8 7.61 17.87 6.99
C ILE A 8 7.04 16.49 7.36
N SER A 9 5.89 16.45 8.04
CA SER A 9 5.25 15.19 8.44
C SER A 9 4.77 14.37 7.24
N TYR A 10 4.18 15.01 6.23
CA TYR A 10 3.73 14.32 5.02
C TYR A 10 4.88 13.81 4.17
N SER A 11 5.93 14.62 3.95
CA SER A 11 7.11 14.20 3.21
C SER A 11 7.79 12.99 3.86
N PHE A 12 7.86 12.98 5.20
CA PHE A 12 8.44 11.87 5.94
C PHE A 12 7.63 10.57 5.80
N ARG A 13 6.29 10.65 5.86
CA ARG A 13 5.42 9.49 5.61
C ARG A 13 5.52 9.00 4.17
N GLY A 14 5.64 9.90 3.21
CA GLY A 14 5.90 9.56 1.80
C GLY A 14 7.19 8.77 1.64
N LEU A 15 8.27 9.22 2.30
CA LEU A 15 9.55 8.52 2.30
C LEU A 15 9.42 7.10 2.88
N GLN A 16 8.71 6.92 3.99
CA GLN A 16 8.49 5.62 4.62
C GLN A 16 7.72 4.62 3.73
N LEU A 17 6.86 5.13 2.84
CA LEU A 17 6.15 4.31 1.86
C LEU A 17 7.03 4.00 0.64
N ALA A 18 7.77 4.99 0.14
CA ALA A 18 8.59 4.86 -1.06
C ALA A 18 9.82 3.97 -0.84
N LEU A 19 10.47 4.06 0.32
CA LEU A 19 11.73 3.37 0.61
C LEU A 19 11.65 1.84 0.47
N PRO A 20 10.65 1.13 1.04
CA PRO A 20 10.50 -0.31 0.80
C PRO A 20 10.16 -0.66 -0.64
N VAL A 21 9.39 0.17 -1.35
CA VAL A 21 9.08 -0.06 -2.78
C VAL A 21 10.36 0.02 -3.60
N ILE A 22 11.17 1.07 -3.39
CA ILE A 22 12.46 1.26 -4.06
C ILE A 22 13.40 0.09 -3.71
N ALA A 23 13.52 -0.26 -2.43
CA ALA A 23 14.36 -1.37 -1.99
C ALA A 23 13.90 -2.71 -2.59
N GLY A 24 12.59 -2.98 -2.66
CA GLY A 24 12.04 -4.17 -3.30
C GLY A 24 12.38 -4.26 -4.79
N HIS A 25 12.31 -3.13 -5.49
CA HIS A 25 12.73 -3.02 -6.89
C HIS A 25 14.21 -3.36 -7.08
N PHE A 26 15.10 -2.77 -6.27
CA PHE A 26 16.53 -3.09 -6.32
C PHE A 26 16.84 -4.54 -5.92
N LEU A 27 16.17 -5.08 -4.89
CA LEU A 27 16.33 -6.48 -4.49
C LEU A 27 15.95 -7.43 -5.65
N ALA A 28 14.87 -7.15 -6.36
CA ALA A 28 14.44 -7.94 -7.52
C ALA A 28 15.44 -7.90 -8.66
N ARG A 29 16.05 -6.74 -8.89
CA ARG A 29 17.06 -6.54 -9.93
C ARG A 29 18.35 -7.31 -9.64
N GLU A 30 18.81 -7.31 -8.39
CA GLU A 30 20.09 -7.92 -7.99
C GLU A 30 19.99 -9.42 -7.67
N LEU A 31 18.89 -9.85 -7.03
CA LEU A 31 18.76 -11.22 -6.50
C LEU A 31 17.80 -12.11 -7.31
N GLY A 32 17.13 -11.55 -8.33
CA GLY A 32 16.00 -12.19 -9.00
C GLY A 32 14.76 -12.31 -8.09
N PHE A 33 13.64 -12.79 -8.63
CA PHE A 33 12.35 -12.79 -7.92
C PHE A 33 12.37 -13.56 -6.60
N SER A 34 12.83 -14.81 -6.63
CA SER A 34 12.83 -15.68 -5.44
C SER A 34 13.79 -15.16 -4.37
N GLY A 35 14.97 -14.69 -4.76
CA GLY A 35 15.93 -14.10 -3.84
C GLY A 35 15.40 -12.80 -3.22
N ALA A 36 14.75 -11.96 -4.01
CA ALA A 36 14.15 -10.73 -3.53
C ALA A 36 12.97 -10.96 -2.59
N LEU A 37 12.11 -11.94 -2.84
CA LEU A 37 11.02 -12.31 -1.93
C LEU A 37 11.54 -12.80 -0.58
N LEU A 38 12.58 -13.66 -0.57
CA LEU A 38 13.21 -14.12 0.66
C LEU A 38 13.85 -12.96 1.43
N ALA A 39 14.57 -12.08 0.74
CA ALA A 39 15.16 -10.88 1.34
C ALA A 39 14.10 -9.91 1.90
N ALA A 40 13.02 -9.68 1.15
CA ALA A 40 11.90 -8.86 1.57
C ALA A 40 11.19 -9.44 2.80
N LEU A 41 10.97 -10.77 2.83
CA LEU A 41 10.40 -11.45 3.98
C LEU A 41 11.31 -11.32 5.21
N ALA A 42 12.62 -11.53 5.04
CA ALA A 42 13.60 -11.37 6.11
C ALA A 42 13.58 -9.94 6.67
N LEU A 43 13.59 -8.92 5.81
CA LEU A 43 13.53 -7.51 6.22
C LEU A 43 12.20 -7.15 6.89
N ALA A 44 11.08 -7.64 6.35
CA ALA A 44 9.75 -7.43 6.88
C ALA A 44 9.53 -8.07 8.25
N ILE A 45 10.30 -9.10 8.60
CA ILE A 45 10.32 -9.70 9.94
C ILE A 45 11.33 -8.97 10.83
N ALA A 46 12.54 -8.76 10.35
CA ALA A 46 13.66 -8.21 11.13
C ALA A 46 13.41 -6.76 11.56
N LEU A 47 12.93 -5.88 10.68
CA LEU A 47 12.73 -4.46 11.00
C LEU A 47 11.67 -4.28 12.11
N PRO A 48 10.47 -4.87 12.03
CA PRO A 48 9.51 -4.78 13.13
C PRO A 48 9.94 -5.49 14.40
N ALA A 49 10.65 -6.63 14.29
CA ALA A 49 11.18 -7.33 15.46
C ALA A 49 12.21 -6.47 16.20
N LEU A 50 13.13 -5.84 15.49
CA LEU A 50 14.09 -4.88 16.06
C LEU A 50 13.37 -3.66 16.66
N GLY A 51 12.35 -3.13 15.99
CA GLY A 51 11.52 -2.06 16.53
C GLY A 51 10.83 -2.46 17.84
N ALA A 52 10.28 -3.67 17.89
CA ALA A 52 9.64 -4.21 19.08
C ALA A 52 10.63 -4.44 20.22
N LEU A 53 11.79 -5.05 19.95
CA LEU A 53 12.85 -5.26 20.93
C LEU A 53 13.40 -3.93 21.46
N THR A 54 13.51 -2.92 20.61
CA THR A 54 13.95 -1.58 21.03
C THR A 54 12.96 -0.98 22.02
N LEU A 55 11.65 -1.07 21.72
CA LEU A 55 10.58 -0.52 22.55
C LEU A 55 10.29 -1.33 23.81
N SER A 56 10.54 -2.64 23.83
CA SER A 56 10.30 -3.47 25.02
C SER A 56 11.19 -3.07 26.21
N SER A 57 12.31 -2.39 25.93
CA SER A 57 13.25 -1.91 26.94
C SER A 57 12.98 -0.49 27.44
N VAL A 58 11.92 0.19 26.96
CA VAL A 58 11.65 1.60 27.29
C VAL A 58 10.57 1.73 28.35
N ARG A 59 10.82 2.55 29.38
CA ARG A 59 9.81 2.96 30.36
C ARG A 59 8.87 3.99 29.72
N SER A 60 7.57 3.82 29.90
CA SER A 60 6.50 4.63 29.28
C SER A 60 6.53 6.12 29.66
N GLU A 61 7.24 6.49 30.72
CA GLU A 61 7.23 7.84 31.29
C GLU A 61 8.29 8.78 30.69
N ALA A 62 9.23 8.27 29.88
CA ALA A 62 10.32 9.07 29.33
C ALA A 62 10.40 8.97 27.79
N LEU A 63 10.45 10.12 27.13
CA LEU A 63 10.80 10.23 25.71
C LEU A 63 12.31 9.97 25.53
N THR A 64 12.67 8.75 25.17
CA THR A 64 14.06 8.37 24.88
C THR A 64 14.31 8.24 23.38
N TRP A 65 15.57 8.27 22.94
CA TRP A 65 15.96 8.03 21.55
C TRP A 65 15.41 6.68 21.02
N LYS A 66 15.27 5.67 21.89
CA LYS A 66 14.69 4.36 21.58
C LYS A 66 13.23 4.47 21.11
N ASN A 67 12.45 5.42 21.65
CA ASN A 67 11.08 5.66 21.19
C ASN A 67 11.06 6.18 19.75
N TYR A 68 12.02 7.04 19.39
CA TYR A 68 12.14 7.54 18.02
C TYR A 68 12.53 6.42 17.06
N VAL A 69 13.55 5.62 17.40
CA VAL A 69 13.97 4.48 16.56
C VAL A 69 12.86 3.44 16.43
N GLY A 70 12.21 3.07 17.53
CA GLY A 70 11.08 2.14 17.52
C GLY A 70 9.91 2.67 16.69
N GLY A 71 9.62 3.99 16.78
CA GLY A 71 8.62 4.65 15.94
C GLY A 71 8.97 4.64 14.45
N TYR A 72 10.26 4.79 14.10
CA TYR A 72 10.72 4.72 12.70
C TYR A 72 10.67 3.31 12.12
N LEU A 73 10.94 2.29 12.94
CA LEU A 73 10.87 0.88 12.52
C LEU A 73 9.43 0.35 12.48
N LEU A 74 8.52 0.97 13.24
CA LEU A 74 7.10 0.58 13.39
C LEU A 74 6.12 1.70 12.98
N PRO A 75 6.25 2.32 11.79
CA PRO A 75 5.50 3.53 11.45
C PRO A 75 3.98 3.33 11.39
N TRP A 76 3.52 2.14 11.02
CA TRP A 76 2.09 1.83 10.89
C TRP A 76 1.53 1.03 12.06
N GLY A 77 2.41 0.43 12.86
CA GLY A 77 2.01 -0.53 13.89
C GLY A 77 1.13 0.10 14.97
N TYR A 78 1.44 1.32 15.43
CA TYR A 78 0.68 1.99 16.50
C TYR A 78 -0.78 2.27 16.14
N ALA A 79 -1.05 2.60 14.87
CA ALA A 79 -2.40 2.88 14.41
C ALA A 79 -3.28 1.63 14.36
N LEU A 80 -2.69 0.45 14.14
CA LEU A 80 -3.41 -0.79 13.79
C LEU A 80 -3.26 -1.92 14.84
N GLY A 81 -2.23 -1.85 15.69
CA GLY A 81 -1.81 -2.89 16.63
C GLY A 81 -2.49 -2.88 18.00
N ARG A 82 -3.49 -2.00 18.22
CA ARG A 82 -4.28 -1.90 19.47
C ARG A 82 -3.43 -1.74 20.76
N GLY A 83 -2.30 -1.05 20.66
CA GLY A 83 -1.40 -0.83 21.81
C GLY A 83 -0.63 -2.07 22.30
N LYS A 84 -0.83 -3.25 21.70
CA LYS A 84 -0.04 -4.45 22.02
C LYS A 84 1.18 -4.52 21.12
N LEU A 85 2.37 -4.57 21.71
CA LEU A 85 3.65 -4.54 20.97
C LEU A 85 3.76 -5.62 19.89
N VAL A 86 3.35 -6.86 20.20
CA VAL A 86 3.34 -7.97 19.22
C VAL A 86 2.39 -7.67 18.06
N GLY A 87 1.20 -7.12 18.34
CA GLY A 87 0.25 -6.73 17.30
C GLY A 87 0.74 -5.58 16.42
N ILE A 88 1.45 -4.61 17.02
CA ILE A 88 2.12 -3.50 16.32
C ILE A 88 3.19 -4.06 15.36
N ALA A 89 4.04 -4.98 15.84
CA ALA A 89 5.10 -5.58 15.05
C ALA A 89 4.58 -6.40 13.86
N LEU A 90 3.58 -7.27 14.11
CA LEU A 90 2.98 -8.11 13.05
C LEU A 90 2.36 -7.26 11.94
N VAL A 91 1.54 -6.27 12.29
CA VAL A 91 0.90 -5.42 11.27
C VAL A 91 1.96 -4.64 10.49
N CYS A 92 2.99 -4.13 11.17
CA CYS A 92 4.05 -3.42 10.50
C CYS A 92 4.82 -4.33 9.54
N GLY A 93 5.10 -5.57 9.92
CA GLY A 93 5.76 -6.55 9.05
C GLY A 93 4.94 -6.88 7.81
N CYS A 94 3.63 -7.08 7.95
CA CYS A 94 2.75 -7.25 6.80
C CYS A 94 2.79 -6.03 5.85
N CYS A 95 2.80 -4.80 6.40
CA CYS A 95 2.89 -3.58 5.59
C CYS A 95 4.23 -3.47 4.87
N TRP A 96 5.34 -3.74 5.56
CA TRP A 96 6.67 -3.76 4.97
C TRP A 96 6.75 -4.78 3.84
N LEU A 97 6.33 -6.03 4.09
CA LEU A 97 6.33 -7.10 3.09
C LEU A 97 5.51 -6.72 1.86
N PHE A 98 4.32 -6.16 2.06
CA PHE A 98 3.45 -5.71 0.99
C PHE A 98 4.13 -4.62 0.13
N LEU A 99 4.74 -3.62 0.76
CA LEU A 99 5.43 -2.54 0.03
C LEU A 99 6.68 -3.05 -0.72
N PHE A 100 7.45 -3.96 -0.14
CA PHE A 100 8.55 -4.62 -0.85
C PHE A 100 8.03 -5.41 -2.05
N ALA A 101 6.93 -6.16 -1.89
CA ALA A 101 6.33 -6.96 -2.95
C ALA A 101 5.89 -6.08 -4.14
N ILE A 102 5.37 -4.87 -3.89
CA ILE A 102 5.06 -3.91 -4.96
C ILE A 102 6.32 -3.55 -5.76
N GLY A 103 7.42 -3.25 -5.08
CA GLY A 103 8.71 -2.96 -5.73
C GLY A 103 9.24 -4.11 -6.57
N ILE A 104 9.19 -5.32 -6.00
CA ILE A 104 9.63 -6.56 -6.67
C ILE A 104 8.79 -6.82 -7.92
N ALA A 105 7.47 -6.70 -7.80
CA ALA A 105 6.55 -6.91 -8.91
C ALA A 105 6.73 -5.85 -9.99
N ALA A 106 6.98 -4.58 -9.63
CA ALA A 106 7.26 -3.52 -10.58
C ALA A 106 8.50 -3.82 -11.45
N GLU A 107 9.58 -4.34 -10.85
CA GLU A 107 10.79 -4.74 -11.60
C GLU A 107 10.53 -5.92 -12.54
N HIS A 108 9.84 -6.96 -12.05
CA HIS A 108 9.52 -8.13 -12.87
C HIS A 108 8.59 -7.80 -14.03
N LEU A 109 7.68 -6.84 -13.84
CA LEU A 109 6.84 -6.33 -14.92
C LEU A 109 7.60 -5.40 -15.86
N ALA A 110 8.71 -4.79 -15.43
CA ALA A 110 9.54 -3.92 -16.25
C ALA A 110 10.46 -4.69 -17.20
N ALA A 111 10.96 -5.86 -16.79
CA ALA A 111 11.90 -6.66 -17.55
C ALA A 111 11.35 -7.10 -18.93
N PRO A 112 12.11 -6.96 -20.03
CA PRO A 112 11.71 -7.46 -21.33
C PRO A 112 11.69 -8.98 -21.33
N THR A 113 10.50 -9.58 -21.45
CA THR A 113 10.34 -11.02 -21.65
C THR A 113 10.96 -11.41 -22.99
N ALA A 114 11.96 -12.30 -22.97
CA ALA A 114 12.46 -12.93 -24.19
C ALA A 114 11.31 -13.63 -24.93
N PRO A 115 11.29 -13.60 -26.27
CA PRO A 115 10.14 -14.10 -27.04
C PRO A 115 10.15 -15.64 -27.07
N THR A 116 9.25 -16.26 -26.31
CA THR A 116 8.96 -17.70 -26.41
C THR A 116 7.52 -17.91 -26.89
N ALA A 117 7.38 -18.11 -28.21
CA ALA A 117 6.22 -18.64 -28.95
C ALA A 117 4.84 -17.90 -28.87
N PRO A 118 4.02 -17.97 -29.94
CA PRO A 118 2.88 -17.07 -30.12
C PRO A 118 1.60 -17.59 -29.48
N ALA A 119 1.29 -17.10 -28.29
CA ALA A 119 -0.11 -16.90 -27.91
C ALA A 119 -0.53 -15.49 -28.38
N PRO A 120 -1.82 -15.21 -28.62
CA PRO A 120 -2.30 -13.85 -28.84
C PRO A 120 -2.26 -13.09 -27.51
N VAL A 121 -1.04 -12.84 -27.02
CA VAL A 121 -0.75 -11.96 -25.90
C VAL A 121 -0.95 -10.55 -26.43
N GLU A 122 -1.69 -9.70 -25.70
CA GLU A 122 -1.68 -8.24 -25.94
C GLU A 122 -0.24 -7.84 -26.24
N SER A 123 -0.03 -7.22 -27.41
CA SER A 123 1.28 -6.86 -27.98
C SER A 123 2.33 -6.64 -26.90
N SER A 124 3.47 -7.33 -27.02
CA SER A 124 4.58 -7.44 -26.06
C SER A 124 5.17 -6.11 -25.54
N ALA A 125 4.67 -4.98 -26.00
CA ALA A 125 4.88 -3.66 -25.43
C ALA A 125 3.57 -3.12 -24.81
N ALA A 126 3.12 -3.70 -23.70
CA ALA A 126 2.19 -2.97 -22.83
C ALA A 126 2.84 -1.60 -22.53
N PRO A 127 2.19 -0.48 -22.86
CA PRO A 127 2.82 0.84 -22.77
C PRO A 127 3.32 1.05 -21.34
N ALA A 128 4.50 1.66 -21.18
CA ALA A 128 5.09 1.89 -19.86
C ALA A 128 4.09 2.53 -18.87
N PHE A 129 3.18 3.35 -19.39
CA PHE A 129 2.05 3.93 -18.66
C PHE A 129 1.15 2.88 -17.98
N ALA A 130 0.77 1.79 -18.65
CA ALA A 130 -0.09 0.75 -18.07
C ALA A 130 0.58 0.04 -16.89
N ARG A 131 1.90 -0.18 -16.96
CA ARG A 131 2.70 -0.75 -15.86
C ARG A 131 2.69 0.19 -14.64
N TRP A 132 2.93 1.48 -14.86
CA TRP A 132 2.85 2.47 -13.79
C TRP A 132 1.44 2.62 -13.22
N LEU A 133 0.42 2.56 -14.07
CA LEU A 133 -0.99 2.60 -13.64
C LEU A 133 -1.35 1.40 -12.77
N LEU A 134 -0.87 0.21 -13.12
CA LEU A 134 -1.06 -1.02 -12.33
C LEU A 134 -0.39 -0.90 -10.95
N VAL A 135 0.87 -0.46 -10.91
CA VAL A 135 1.60 -0.25 -9.65
C VAL A 135 0.91 0.80 -8.78
N GLY A 136 0.47 1.91 -9.39
CA GLY A 136 -0.30 2.95 -8.72
C GLY A 136 -1.63 2.42 -8.16
N GLY A 137 -2.35 1.60 -8.94
CA GLY A 137 -3.56 0.92 -8.52
C GLY A 137 -3.34 0.03 -7.31
N TRP A 138 -2.32 -0.84 -7.33
CA TRP A 138 -1.96 -1.69 -6.18
C TRP A 138 -1.62 -0.89 -4.93
N LEU A 139 -0.93 0.24 -5.06
CA LEU A 139 -0.66 1.13 -3.93
C LEU A 139 -1.95 1.69 -3.34
N VAL A 140 -2.84 2.21 -4.19
CA VAL A 140 -4.13 2.78 -3.75
C VAL A 140 -5.01 1.71 -3.10
N ASP A 141 -5.15 0.55 -3.73
CA ASP A 141 -5.94 -0.57 -3.21
C ASP A 141 -5.35 -1.11 -1.90
N GLY A 142 -4.02 -1.22 -1.82
CA GLY A 142 -3.32 -1.64 -0.60
C GLY A 142 -3.54 -0.67 0.57
N ILE A 143 -3.43 0.63 0.32
CA ILE A 143 -3.71 1.66 1.31
C ILE A 143 -5.18 1.62 1.73
N ALA A 144 -6.10 1.49 0.77
CA ALA A 144 -7.53 1.37 1.04
C ALA A 144 -7.82 0.12 1.90
N LEU A 145 -7.21 -1.02 1.58
CA LEU A 145 -7.37 -2.25 2.35
C LEU A 145 -6.84 -2.10 3.77
N LEU A 146 -5.66 -1.50 3.97
CA LEU A 146 -5.11 -1.20 5.30
C LEU A 146 -6.02 -0.27 6.11
N TYR A 147 -6.59 0.75 5.46
CA TYR A 147 -7.56 1.63 6.07
C TYR A 147 -8.84 0.90 6.49
N LEU A 148 -9.38 0.04 5.62
CA LEU A 148 -10.56 -0.77 5.90
C LEU A 148 -10.29 -1.75 7.06
N VAL A 149 -9.15 -2.42 7.09
CA VAL A 149 -8.73 -3.29 8.20
C VAL A 149 -8.67 -2.48 9.50
N GLY A 150 -8.03 -1.32 9.48
CA GLY A 150 -7.94 -0.43 10.65
C GLY A 150 -9.32 0.01 11.15
N THR A 151 -10.20 0.38 10.23
CA THR A 151 -11.58 0.79 10.50
C THR A 151 -12.41 -0.35 11.08
N LEU A 152 -12.33 -1.54 10.50
CA LEU A 152 -13.00 -2.74 11.00
C LEU A 152 -12.57 -3.01 12.44
N ARG A 153 -11.26 -3.02 12.69
CA ARG A 153 -10.71 -3.38 14.00
C ARG A 153 -11.01 -2.36 15.08
N LYS A 154 -11.21 -1.08 14.74
CA LYS A 154 -11.48 -0.01 15.72
C LYS A 154 -12.96 0.19 15.99
N ASN A 155 -13.78 0.14 14.95
CA ASN A 155 -15.15 0.66 15.02
C ASN A 155 -16.23 -0.42 14.98
N PHE A 156 -15.90 -1.66 14.58
CA PHE A 156 -16.92 -2.67 14.30
C PHE A 156 -16.61 -4.03 14.93
N THR A 157 -17.67 -4.73 15.34
CA THR A 157 -17.61 -6.16 15.65
C THR A 157 -17.88 -6.97 14.38
N LEU A 158 -17.21 -8.11 14.21
CA LEU A 158 -17.34 -8.94 13.00
C LEU A 158 -18.76 -9.48 12.79
N SER A 159 -19.54 -9.63 13.87
CA SER A 159 -20.93 -10.09 13.82
C SER A 159 -21.94 -8.99 13.43
N SER A 160 -21.55 -7.72 13.51
CA SER A 160 -22.44 -6.60 13.17
C SER A 160 -22.74 -6.54 11.67
N SER A 161 -23.91 -6.00 11.29
CA SER A 161 -24.28 -5.80 9.88
C SER A 161 -23.24 -4.92 9.15
N SER A 162 -22.83 -3.82 9.77
CA SER A 162 -21.81 -2.91 9.24
C SER A 162 -20.44 -3.58 9.11
N GLY A 163 -20.04 -4.39 10.09
CA GLY A 163 -18.80 -5.19 10.02
C GLY A 163 -18.81 -6.18 8.86
N ARG A 164 -19.92 -6.89 8.64
CA ARG A 164 -20.08 -7.80 7.49
C ARG A 164 -20.04 -7.07 6.15
N SER A 165 -20.63 -5.88 6.06
CA SER A 165 -20.55 -5.05 4.86
C SER A 165 -19.11 -4.63 4.57
N LEU A 166 -18.37 -4.22 5.61
CA LEU A 166 -16.98 -3.83 5.46
C LEU A 166 -16.07 -5.02 5.09
N LEU A 167 -16.37 -6.22 5.62
CA LEU A 167 -15.69 -7.46 5.20
C LEU A 167 -15.92 -7.78 3.72
N LYS A 168 -17.14 -7.59 3.20
CA LYS A 168 -17.43 -7.75 1.77
C LYS A 168 -16.62 -6.76 0.93
N LEU A 169 -16.52 -5.51 1.37
CA LEU A 169 -15.71 -4.50 0.70
C LEU A 169 -14.22 -4.86 0.73
N MET A 170 -13.71 -5.33 1.87
CA MET A 170 -12.34 -5.82 1.97
C MET A 170 -12.09 -7.02 1.05
N ALA A 171 -13.01 -7.98 1.00
CA ALA A 171 -12.92 -9.13 0.10
C ALA A 171 -12.92 -8.69 -1.37
N PHE A 172 -13.72 -7.69 -1.72
CA PHE A 172 -13.74 -7.10 -3.06
C PHE A 172 -12.39 -6.46 -3.41
N VAL A 173 -11.85 -5.59 -2.56
CA VAL A 173 -10.53 -4.95 -2.79
C VAL A 173 -9.41 -5.99 -2.88
N THR A 174 -9.41 -6.99 -2.00
CA THR A 174 -8.47 -8.12 -2.07
C THR A 174 -8.63 -8.87 -3.40
N GLY A 175 -9.86 -9.09 -3.87
CA GLY A 175 -10.14 -9.70 -5.16
C GLY A 175 -9.60 -8.90 -6.34
N LEU A 176 -9.66 -7.56 -6.29
CA LEU A 176 -9.05 -6.70 -7.32
C LEU A 176 -7.53 -6.84 -7.34
N ILE A 177 -6.88 -6.83 -6.17
CA ILE A 177 -5.41 -7.01 -6.06
C ILE A 177 -5.01 -8.39 -6.60
N VAL A 178 -5.65 -9.46 -6.13
CA VAL A 178 -5.34 -10.83 -6.55
C VAL A 178 -5.63 -11.01 -8.05
N GLY A 179 -6.79 -10.57 -8.52
CA GLY A 179 -7.20 -10.69 -9.93
C GLY A 179 -6.26 -9.94 -10.87
N SER A 180 -5.91 -8.69 -10.53
CA SER A 180 -4.94 -7.92 -11.31
C SER A 180 -3.53 -8.51 -11.27
N THR A 181 -3.10 -9.10 -10.15
CA THR A 181 -1.82 -9.82 -10.06
C THR A 181 -1.79 -11.04 -10.98
N VAL A 182 -2.85 -11.86 -10.97
CA VAL A 182 -2.97 -13.02 -11.87
C VAL A 182 -2.97 -12.58 -13.32
N LEU A 183 -3.74 -11.55 -13.68
CA LEU A 183 -3.78 -11.03 -15.05
C LEU A 183 -2.41 -10.51 -15.50
N ALA A 184 -1.70 -9.79 -14.62
CA ALA A 184 -0.37 -9.29 -14.90
C ALA A 184 0.63 -10.43 -15.11
N SER A 185 0.56 -11.50 -14.30
CA SER A 185 1.41 -12.69 -14.47
C SER A 185 1.13 -13.47 -15.76
N LEU A 186 -0.09 -13.37 -16.29
CA LEU A 186 -0.48 -13.97 -17.57
C LEU A 186 -0.15 -13.07 -18.78
N GLY A 187 0.47 -11.90 -18.56
CA GLY A 187 0.86 -10.96 -19.61
C GLY A 187 -0.22 -9.93 -19.99
N TYR A 188 -1.41 -9.98 -19.39
CA TYR A 188 -2.51 -9.03 -19.65
C TYR A 188 -2.36 -7.75 -18.81
N VAL A 189 -1.23 -7.04 -18.97
CA VAL A 189 -0.87 -5.89 -18.13
C VAL A 189 -1.85 -4.72 -18.27
N GLY A 190 -2.38 -4.47 -19.47
CA GLY A 190 -3.37 -3.42 -19.69
C GLY A 190 -4.68 -3.72 -18.95
N THR A 191 -5.17 -4.95 -19.09
CA THR A 191 -6.37 -5.41 -18.37
C THR A 191 -6.15 -5.44 -16.86
N ALA A 192 -4.99 -5.91 -16.40
CA ALA A 192 -4.61 -5.87 -14.98
C ALA A 192 -4.64 -4.44 -14.43
N ALA A 193 -4.10 -3.48 -15.17
CA ALA A 193 -4.09 -2.08 -14.78
C ALA A 193 -5.51 -1.50 -14.67
N LEU A 194 -6.41 -1.86 -15.59
CA LEU A 194 -7.81 -1.49 -15.52
C LEU A 194 -8.53 -2.13 -14.33
N VAL A 195 -8.22 -3.37 -13.97
CA VAL A 195 -8.82 -4.05 -12.81
C VAL A 195 -8.33 -3.42 -11.51
N ALA A 196 -7.03 -3.13 -11.38
CA ALA A 196 -6.47 -2.50 -10.18
C ALA A 196 -6.87 -1.02 -10.06
N ALA A 197 -6.64 -0.22 -11.09
CA ALA A 197 -6.83 1.23 -11.02
C ALA A 197 -8.25 1.67 -11.39
N GLY A 198 -9.00 0.89 -12.18
CA GLY A 198 -10.28 1.31 -12.76
C GLY A 198 -11.32 1.76 -11.73
N PRO A 199 -11.69 0.93 -10.73
CA PRO A 199 -12.66 1.32 -9.72
C PRO A 199 -12.24 2.55 -8.92
N ALA A 200 -10.96 2.62 -8.51
CA ALA A 200 -10.43 3.73 -7.75
C ALA A 200 -10.37 5.04 -8.57
N LEU A 201 -9.97 4.97 -9.84
CA LEU A 201 -9.94 6.11 -10.75
C LEU A 201 -11.36 6.59 -11.09
N ALA A 202 -12.30 5.68 -11.33
CA ALA A 202 -13.69 6.05 -11.61
C ALA A 202 -14.32 6.78 -10.41
N LEU A 203 -14.16 6.24 -9.20
CA LEU A 203 -14.68 6.85 -7.98
C LEU A 203 -13.95 8.17 -7.65
N GLY A 204 -12.62 8.19 -7.76
CA GLY A 204 -11.80 9.36 -7.50
C GLY A 204 -12.08 10.50 -8.49
N ALA A 205 -12.17 10.19 -9.79
CA ALA A 205 -12.52 11.17 -10.81
C ALA A 205 -13.93 11.72 -10.61
N PHE A 206 -14.91 10.86 -10.30
CA PHE A 206 -16.26 11.30 -9.98
C PHE A 206 -16.28 12.27 -8.79
N TYR A 207 -15.61 11.91 -7.68
CA TYR A 207 -15.52 12.77 -6.50
C TYR A 207 -14.80 14.09 -6.80
N ALA A 208 -13.71 14.06 -7.56
CA ALA A 208 -12.97 15.25 -7.94
C ALA A 208 -13.83 16.21 -8.79
N VAL A 209 -14.58 15.67 -9.76
CA VAL A 209 -15.52 16.45 -10.58
C VAL A 209 -16.65 17.02 -9.72
N TRP A 210 -17.24 16.22 -8.84
CA TRP A 210 -18.30 16.65 -7.93
C TRP A 210 -17.84 17.78 -7.00
N ILE A 211 -16.68 17.62 -6.36
CA ILE A 211 -16.10 18.66 -5.50
C ILE A 211 -15.77 19.91 -6.32
N GLY A 212 -15.21 19.76 -7.53
CA GLY A 212 -14.94 20.89 -8.43
C GLY A 212 -16.22 21.65 -8.79
N LEU A 213 -17.32 20.94 -9.03
CA LEU A 213 -18.63 21.52 -9.32
C LEU A 213 -19.19 22.26 -8.10
N LEU A 214 -19.11 21.66 -6.91
CA LEU A 214 -19.50 22.35 -5.67
C LEU A 214 -18.65 23.60 -5.41
N LEU A 215 -17.35 23.58 -5.67
CA LEU A 215 -16.48 24.74 -5.43
C LEU A 215 -16.71 25.87 -6.45
N THR A 216 -17.07 25.53 -7.69
CA THR A 216 -17.31 26.51 -8.77
C THR A 216 -18.73 27.06 -8.75
N VAL A 217 -19.75 26.20 -8.66
CA VAL A 217 -21.17 26.58 -8.64
C VAL A 217 -21.61 26.99 -7.22
N GLY A 218 -21.11 26.31 -6.18
CA GLY A 218 -21.40 26.61 -4.77
C GLY A 218 -20.92 28.00 -4.34
N ARG A 219 -19.84 28.51 -4.94
CA ARG A 219 -19.37 29.89 -4.69
C ARG A 219 -20.40 30.95 -5.06
N ASN A 220 -21.27 30.68 -6.04
CA ASN A 220 -22.29 31.59 -6.52
C ASN A 220 -23.68 31.36 -5.89
N THR A 221 -23.88 30.22 -5.23
CA THR A 221 -25.11 29.92 -4.46
C THR A 221 -24.94 30.27 -2.99
N ARG A 222 -24.43 31.49 -2.72
CA ARG A 222 -24.56 32.06 -1.38
C ARG A 222 -26.05 32.27 -1.14
N TRP A 223 -26.57 31.57 -0.13
CA TRP A 223 -27.92 31.77 0.35
C TRP A 223 -27.97 33.19 0.92
N ASN A 224 -28.55 34.11 0.16
CA ASN A 224 -29.04 35.39 0.68
C ASN A 224 -30.36 35.14 1.39
#